data_AF-A0AAD8WUW0-F1
#
_entry.id   AF-A0AAD8WUW0-F1
#
_cell.length_a   1.000
_cell.length_b   1.000
_cell.length_c   1.000
_cell.angle_alpha   90.00
_cell.angle_beta   90.00
_cell.angle_gamma   90.00
#
_symmetry.space_group_name_H-M   'P 1'
#
loop_
_entity.id
_entity.type
_entity.pdbx_description
1 polymer ?
#
loop_
_entity_poly.entity_id
_entity_poly.type
_entity_poly.pdbx_seq_one_letter_code
_entity_poly.pdbx_strand_id
1 'polypeptide(L)'
;MARHDSMGAPIDLSPHAELRNHVDHTDYMLCETYIQLDNARALANFAYAQMAQKDETIKVIAKERRTLRRENAKKDYTLSRLREKIAALKETIKTQEDQLQALEGEGEGEDIQGDGYSYMAPPTHASQDAVLQMLQMMMEDREAERAERQANIAALQQLAQNNQGHGNHDHPGSKLKNFQNTNPPVFSKTEEPLDADDWLQTMENNLEVAGVEDQDKVLFATHYFAGPHVPVD
;
A
#
# COMPACT_ATOMS: atom_id res chain seq x y z
N MET A 1 -25.47 69.46 -54.97
CA MET A 1 -26.30 70.69 -54.89
C MET A 1 -25.62 71.62 -53.90
N ALA A 2 -25.05 72.74 -54.35
CA ALA A 2 -24.45 73.72 -53.45
C ALA A 2 -25.57 74.37 -52.61
N ARG A 3 -25.34 74.53 -51.30
CA ARG A 3 -26.29 75.22 -50.43
C ARG A 3 -26.08 76.72 -50.65
N HIS A 4 -27.14 77.51 -50.77
CA HIS A 4 -27.08 78.96 -50.95
C HIS A 4 -27.65 79.65 -49.70
N ASP A 5 -27.15 80.84 -49.36
CA ASP A 5 -27.63 81.61 -48.21
C ASP A 5 -28.92 82.36 -48.55
N SER A 6 -29.48 83.07 -47.56
CA SER A 6 -30.69 83.87 -47.72
C SER A 6 -30.56 85.02 -48.72
N MET A 7 -29.35 85.32 -49.19
CA MET A 7 -29.06 86.32 -50.23
C MET A 7 -28.72 85.68 -51.59
N GLY A 8 -28.84 84.35 -51.70
CA GLY A 8 -28.58 83.60 -52.93
C GLY A 8 -27.10 83.35 -53.23
N ALA A 9 -26.17 83.75 -52.36
CA ALA A 9 -24.76 83.47 -52.54
C ALA A 9 -24.48 81.98 -52.23
N PRO A 10 -23.60 81.31 -52.98
CA PRO A 10 -23.19 79.95 -52.65
C PRO A 10 -22.56 79.93 -51.26
N ILE A 11 -23.15 79.18 -50.33
CA ILE A 11 -22.54 78.90 -49.03
C ILE A 11 -21.41 77.92 -49.29
N ASP A 12 -20.19 78.43 -49.30
CA ASP A 12 -19.00 77.60 -49.18
C ASP A 12 -18.86 77.18 -47.71
N LEU A 13 -19.44 76.03 -47.36
CA LEU A 13 -19.19 75.39 -46.07
C LEU A 13 -17.73 74.93 -46.09
N SER A 14 -16.86 75.69 -45.41
CA SER A 14 -15.45 75.33 -45.24
C SER A 14 -15.34 73.88 -44.77
N PRO A 15 -14.52 73.02 -45.42
CA PRO A 15 -14.27 71.67 -44.95
C PRO A 15 -13.71 71.74 -43.53
N HIS A 16 -14.52 71.38 -42.52
CA HIS A 16 -14.11 71.37 -41.12
C HIS A 16 -13.19 70.18 -40.84
N ALA A 17 -11.95 70.27 -41.33
CA ALA A 17 -10.92 69.25 -41.15
C ALA A 17 -10.68 68.94 -39.66
N GLU A 18 -10.79 69.93 -38.78
CA GLU A 18 -10.65 69.78 -37.34
C GLU A 18 -11.73 68.88 -36.72
N LEU A 19 -13.00 69.06 -37.10
CA LEU A 19 -14.10 68.20 -36.62
C LEU A 19 -13.95 66.77 -37.14
N ARG A 20 -13.52 66.62 -38.40
CA ARG A 20 -13.26 65.30 -38.98
C ARG A 20 -12.12 64.58 -38.26
N ASN A 21 -11.02 65.28 -37.99
CA ASN A 21 -9.89 64.74 -37.23
C ASN A 21 -10.29 64.39 -35.78
N HIS A 22 -11.17 65.19 -35.16
CA HIS A 22 -11.70 64.90 -33.84
C HIS A 22 -12.56 63.63 -33.83
N VAL A 23 -13.47 63.48 -34.80
CA VAL A 23 -14.30 62.28 -34.95
C VAL A 23 -13.44 61.04 -35.20
N ASP A 24 -12.48 61.12 -36.13
CA ASP A 24 -11.55 60.01 -36.44
C ASP A 24 -10.73 59.62 -35.19
N HIS A 25 -10.29 60.60 -34.40
CA HIS A 25 -9.59 60.35 -33.14
C HIS A 25 -10.50 59.70 -32.08
N THR A 26 -11.74 60.16 -31.94
CA THR A 26 -12.69 59.55 -31.00
C THR A 26 -13.06 58.13 -31.40
N ASP A 27 -13.21 57.85 -32.70
CA ASP A 27 -13.47 56.50 -33.20
C ASP A 27 -12.27 55.57 -32.95
N TYR A 28 -11.05 56.07 -33.13
CA TYR A 28 -9.83 55.34 -32.78
C TYR A 28 -9.76 55.02 -31.27
N MET A 29 -10.01 56.01 -30.42
CA MET A 29 -10.01 55.81 -28.96
C MET A 29 -11.11 54.84 -28.53
N LEU A 30 -12.31 54.92 -29.12
CA LEU A 30 -13.38 53.97 -28.88
C LEU A 30 -12.96 52.56 -29.26
N CYS A 31 -12.43 52.35 -30.47
CA CYS A 31 -11.92 51.05 -30.91
C CYS A 31 -10.88 50.46 -29.94
N GLU A 32 -9.92 51.28 -29.53
CA GLU A 32 -8.87 50.86 -28.57
C GLU A 32 -9.47 50.45 -27.22
N THR A 33 -10.40 51.25 -26.68
CA THR A 33 -11.08 50.90 -25.41
C THR A 33 -11.93 49.64 -25.52
N TYR A 34 -12.58 49.39 -26.66
CA TYR A 34 -13.33 48.15 -26.91
C TYR A 34 -12.42 46.93 -26.91
N ILE A 35 -11.26 47.02 -27.59
CA ILE A 35 -10.27 45.94 -27.60
C ILE A 35 -9.77 45.65 -26.19
N GLN A 36 -9.47 46.69 -25.41
CA GLN A 36 -9.04 46.53 -24.02
C GLN A 36 -10.12 45.86 -23.15
N LEU A 37 -11.39 46.22 -23.34
CA LEU A 37 -12.50 45.63 -22.61
C LEU A 37 -12.69 44.15 -22.96
N ASP A 38 -12.61 43.78 -24.23
CA ASP A 38 -12.74 42.38 -24.66
C ASP A 38 -11.56 41.54 -24.19
N ASN A 39 -10.34 42.09 -24.21
CA ASN A 39 -9.17 41.44 -23.60
C ASN A 39 -9.36 41.22 -22.10
N ALA A 40 -9.86 42.23 -21.37
CA ALA A 40 -10.13 42.11 -19.94
C ALA A 40 -11.20 41.06 -19.64
N ARG A 41 -12.26 40.99 -20.45
CA ARG A 41 -13.30 39.93 -20.35
C ARG A 41 -12.72 38.55 -20.62
N ALA A 42 -11.87 38.41 -21.64
CA ALA A 42 -11.23 37.13 -21.97
C ALA A 42 -10.34 36.65 -20.82
N LEU A 43 -9.54 37.54 -20.23
CA LEU A 43 -8.71 37.24 -19.06
C LEU A 43 -9.54 36.85 -17.84
N ALA A 44 -10.63 37.58 -17.57
CA ALA A 44 -11.54 37.26 -16.48
C ALA A 44 -12.18 35.87 -16.67
N ASN A 45 -12.68 35.57 -17.88
CA ASN A 45 -13.26 34.27 -18.20
C ASN A 45 -12.25 33.13 -18.04
N PHE A 46 -11.01 33.33 -18.50
CA PHE A 46 -9.93 32.36 -18.30
C PHE A 46 -9.64 32.13 -16.81
N ALA A 47 -9.58 33.20 -16.01
CA ALA A 47 -9.39 33.10 -14.57
C ALA A 47 -10.54 32.35 -13.89
N TYR A 48 -11.80 32.62 -14.27
CA TYR A 48 -12.96 31.90 -13.73
C TYR A 48 -12.91 30.40 -14.07
N ALA A 49 -12.54 30.03 -15.30
CA ALA A 49 -12.41 28.64 -15.70
C ALA A 49 -11.32 27.91 -14.87
N GLN A 50 -10.17 28.56 -14.66
CA GLN A 50 -9.10 28.04 -13.81
C GLN A 50 -9.56 27.86 -12.35
N MET A 51 -10.33 28.81 -11.82
CA MET A 51 -10.87 28.70 -10.46
C MET A 51 -11.88 27.56 -10.34
N ALA A 52 -12.76 27.37 -11.32
CA ALA A 52 -13.70 26.26 -11.35
C ALA A 52 -12.98 24.89 -11.35
N GLN A 53 -11.91 24.75 -12.14
CA GLN A 53 -11.09 23.53 -12.16
C GLN A 53 -10.41 23.28 -10.80
N LYS A 54 -9.91 24.34 -10.14
CA LYS A 54 -9.34 24.24 -8.80
C LYS A 54 -10.40 23.80 -7.77
N ASP A 55 -11.62 24.33 -7.85
CA ASP A 55 -12.70 23.95 -6.96
C ASP A 55 -13.09 22.47 -7.11
N GLU A 56 -13.12 21.95 -8.34
CA GLU A 56 -13.31 20.52 -8.59
C GLU A 56 -12.19 19.67 -7.98
N THR A 57 -10.94 20.11 -8.15
CA THR A 57 -9.77 19.45 -7.56
C THR A 57 -9.86 19.42 -6.02
N ILE A 58 -10.24 20.55 -5.40
CA ILE A 58 -10.45 20.64 -3.95
C ILE A 58 -11.54 19.68 -3.49
N LYS A 59 -12.64 19.53 -4.25
CA LYS A 59 -13.72 18.58 -3.91
C LYS A 59 -13.23 17.13 -3.91
N VAL A 60 -12.44 16.74 -4.91
CA VAL A 60 -11.86 15.38 -4.99
C VAL A 60 -10.95 15.13 -3.80
N ILE A 61 -9.98 16.03 -3.54
CA ILE A 61 -9.05 15.93 -2.41
C ILE A 61 -9.82 15.89 -1.08
N ALA A 62 -10.87 16.70 -0.92
CA ALA A 62 -11.68 16.69 0.29
C ALA A 62 -12.40 15.35 0.51
N LYS A 63 -12.85 14.70 -0.57
CA LYS A 63 -13.46 13.36 -0.51
C LYS A 63 -12.44 12.30 -0.11
N GLU A 64 -11.27 12.29 -0.74
CA GLU A 64 -10.16 11.39 -0.40
C GLU A 64 -9.73 11.55 1.06
N ARG A 65 -9.56 12.79 1.53
CA ARG A 65 -9.20 13.08 2.93
C ARG A 65 -10.24 12.56 3.92
N ARG A 66 -11.53 12.58 3.57
CA ARG A 66 -12.59 11.98 4.41
C ARG A 66 -12.47 10.46 4.46
N THR A 67 -12.16 9.81 3.34
CA THR A 67 -11.94 8.36 3.28
C THR A 67 -10.74 7.95 4.12
N LEU A 68 -9.59 8.61 3.94
CA LEU A 68 -8.38 8.34 4.72
C LEU A 68 -8.61 8.51 6.22
N ARG A 69 -9.35 9.54 6.65
CA ARG A 69 -9.70 9.71 8.07
C ARG A 69 -10.51 8.55 8.64
N ARG A 70 -11.44 7.98 7.87
CA ARG A 70 -12.22 6.82 8.31
C ARG A 70 -11.35 5.58 8.45
N GLU A 71 -10.43 5.37 7.52
CA GLU A 71 -9.49 4.26 7.59
C GLU A 71 -8.55 4.40 8.78
N ASN A 72 -7.97 5.58 8.99
CA ASN A 72 -7.13 5.85 10.15
C ASN A 72 -7.90 5.66 11.46
N ALA A 73 -9.16 6.09 11.56
CA ALA A 73 -9.97 5.84 12.76
C ALA A 73 -10.16 4.34 13.05
N LYS A 74 -10.27 3.49 12.03
CA LYS A 74 -10.31 2.03 12.22
C LYS A 74 -8.96 1.50 12.72
N LYS A 75 -7.86 1.98 12.15
CA LYS A 75 -6.51 1.60 12.59
C LYS A 75 -6.26 2.03 14.05
N ASP A 76 -6.66 3.25 14.40
CA ASP A 76 -6.56 3.79 15.76
C ASP A 76 -7.37 2.97 16.78
N TYR A 77 -8.56 2.50 16.39
CA TYR A 77 -9.36 1.60 17.21
C TYR A 77 -8.63 0.27 17.47
N THR A 78 -8.14 -0.38 16.42
CA THR A 78 -7.38 -1.65 16.55
C THR A 78 -6.14 -1.46 17.41
N LEU A 79 -5.41 -0.37 17.17
CA LEU A 79 -4.19 -0.04 17.89
C LEU A 79 -4.47 0.25 19.37
N SER A 80 -5.58 0.92 19.69
CA SER A 80 -6.03 1.14 21.09
C SER A 80 -6.35 -0.18 21.78
N ARG A 81 -7.10 -1.07 21.11
CA ARG A 81 -7.43 -2.40 21.65
C ARG A 81 -6.18 -3.26 21.90
N LEU A 82 -5.22 -3.24 20.97
CA LEU A 82 -3.97 -3.97 21.13
C LEU A 82 -3.15 -3.41 22.30
N ARG A 83 -3.09 -2.08 22.45
CA ARG A 83 -2.43 -1.43 23.60
C ARG A 83 -3.05 -1.84 24.93
N GLU A 84 -4.38 -1.88 25.02
CA GLU A 84 -5.08 -2.37 26.22
C GLU A 84 -4.74 -3.83 26.52
N LYS A 85 -4.76 -4.71 25.51
CA LYS A 85 -4.39 -6.13 25.70
C LYS A 85 -2.95 -6.29 26.18
N ILE A 86 -2.02 -5.52 25.60
CA ILE A 86 -0.62 -5.52 26.04
C ILE A 86 -0.50 -5.05 27.48
N ALA A 87 -1.22 -3.99 27.86
CA ALA A 87 -1.20 -3.48 29.24
C ALA A 87 -1.73 -4.54 30.24
N ALA A 88 -2.84 -5.20 29.91
CA ALA A 88 -3.40 -6.27 30.73
C ALA A 88 -2.43 -7.46 30.87
N LEU A 89 -1.80 -7.90 29.78
CA LEU A 89 -0.80 -8.97 29.83
C LEU A 89 0.42 -8.61 30.66
N LYS A 90 0.88 -7.35 30.59
CA LYS A 90 1.97 -6.87 31.45
C LYS A 90 1.61 -6.93 32.93
N GLU A 91 0.37 -6.63 33.29
CA GLU A 91 -0.11 -6.73 34.67
C GLU A 91 -0.17 -8.19 35.15
N THR A 92 -0.65 -9.10 34.29
CA THR A 92 -0.63 -10.55 34.59
C THR A 92 0.78 -11.07 34.79
N ILE A 93 1.72 -10.72 33.91
CA ILE A 93 3.14 -11.13 34.05
C ILE A 93 3.71 -10.62 35.36
N LYS A 94 3.51 -9.34 35.69
CA LYS A 94 3.98 -8.77 36.96
C LYS A 94 3.39 -9.52 38.16
N THR A 95 2.10 -9.83 38.13
CA THR A 95 1.44 -10.58 39.20
C THR A 95 2.02 -11.99 39.34
N GLN A 96 2.32 -12.65 38.21
CA GLN A 96 2.95 -13.97 38.21
C GLN A 96 4.39 -13.92 38.76
N GLU A 97 5.16 -12.89 38.41
CA GLU A 97 6.50 -12.64 38.95
C GLU A 97 6.45 -12.41 40.47
N ASP A 98 5.54 -11.57 40.94
CA ASP A 98 5.33 -11.30 42.38
C ASP A 98 4.93 -12.60 43.13
N GLN A 99 4.10 -13.46 42.52
CA GLN A 99 3.72 -14.76 43.07
C GLN A 99 4.90 -15.74 43.16
N LEU A 100 5.74 -15.81 42.13
CA LEU A 100 6.95 -16.64 42.14
C LEU A 100 7.93 -16.19 43.24
N GLN A 101 8.12 -14.87 43.37
CA GLN A 101 9.01 -14.31 44.38
C GLN A 101 8.51 -14.55 45.82
N ALA A 102 7.19 -14.59 46.04
CA ALA A 102 6.62 -14.95 47.34
C ALA A 102 6.84 -16.43 47.69
N LEU A 103 6.72 -17.34 46.72
CA LEU A 103 6.99 -18.77 46.90
C LEU A 103 8.48 -19.06 47.17
N GLU A 104 9.38 -18.31 46.54
CA GLU A 104 10.82 -18.39 46.81
C GLU A 104 11.20 -17.82 48.20
N GLY A 105 10.40 -16.89 48.74
CA GLY A 105 10.63 -16.27 50.05
C GLY A 105 10.21 -17.12 51.25
N GLU A 106 9.35 -18.12 51.07
CA GLU A 106 8.83 -18.99 52.15
C GLU A 106 9.49 -20.38 52.21
N GLY A 107 10.33 -20.74 51.24
CA GLY A 107 11.08 -21.99 51.24
C GLY A 107 12.45 -21.84 51.92
N GLU A 108 12.56 -22.27 53.19
CA GLU A 108 13.83 -22.82 53.65
C GLU A 108 14.25 -23.88 52.64
N GLY A 109 15.44 -23.73 52.04
CA GLY A 109 15.95 -24.70 51.09
C GLY A 109 15.96 -26.09 51.75
N GLU A 110 15.03 -26.96 51.37
CA GLU A 110 15.17 -28.38 51.64
C GLU A 110 16.40 -28.83 50.86
N ASP A 111 17.52 -28.96 51.56
CA ASP A 111 18.68 -29.69 51.11
C ASP A 111 18.20 -31.09 50.72
N ILE A 112 18.01 -31.31 49.42
CA ILE A 112 17.80 -32.65 48.85
C ILE A 112 19.16 -33.36 48.94
N GLN A 113 19.54 -33.77 50.15
CA GLN A 113 20.53 -34.81 50.35
C GLN A 113 19.85 -36.16 50.05
N GLY A 114 19.49 -36.32 48.78
CA GLY A 114 18.94 -37.55 48.21
C GLY A 114 20.06 -38.54 47.98
N ASP A 115 19.97 -39.66 48.68
CA ASP A 115 20.58 -40.95 48.39
C ASP A 115 20.89 -41.16 46.88
N GLY A 116 22.17 -41.44 46.59
CA GLY A 116 22.75 -41.60 45.27
C GLY A 116 22.32 -42.83 44.46
N TYR A 117 21.23 -43.52 44.79
CA TYR A 117 20.72 -44.65 44.01
C TYR A 117 19.32 -44.44 43.37
N SER A 118 18.74 -43.25 43.42
CA SER A 118 17.39 -42.99 42.86
C SER A 118 17.30 -42.84 41.32
N TYR A 119 18.40 -43.01 40.56
CA TYR A 119 18.41 -42.84 39.09
C TYR A 119 17.96 -44.06 38.28
N MET A 120 17.46 -45.11 38.93
CA MET A 120 16.94 -46.33 38.28
C MET A 120 15.50 -46.65 38.69
N ALA A 121 14.71 -45.63 39.04
CA ALA A 121 13.26 -45.78 39.02
C ALA A 121 12.79 -45.70 37.55
N PRO A 122 12.03 -46.69 37.03
CA PRO A 122 11.45 -46.57 35.70
C PRO A 122 10.60 -45.30 35.65
N PRO A 123 10.65 -44.54 34.54
CA PRO A 123 9.91 -43.29 34.43
C PRO A 123 8.45 -43.55 34.79
N THR A 124 7.96 -42.86 35.82
CA THR A 124 6.55 -42.92 36.21
C THR A 124 5.70 -42.55 34.99
N HIS A 125 4.54 -43.21 34.81
CA HIS A 125 3.67 -43.09 33.63
C HIS A 125 3.44 -41.63 33.15
N ALA A 126 3.42 -40.65 34.06
CA ALA A 126 3.30 -39.24 33.74
C ALA A 126 4.43 -38.65 32.87
N SER A 127 5.64 -39.20 32.96
CA SER A 127 6.82 -38.73 32.18
C SER A 127 6.94 -39.40 30.80
N GLN A 128 6.40 -40.61 30.63
CA GLN A 128 6.30 -41.26 29.32
C GLN A 128 5.25 -40.58 28.44
N ASP A 129 4.12 -40.15 29.03
CA ASP A 129 3.09 -39.38 28.33
C ASP A 129 3.63 -38.03 27.82
N ALA A 130 4.49 -37.36 28.59
CA ALA A 130 5.11 -36.11 28.16
C ALA A 130 6.05 -36.29 26.95
N VAL A 131 6.84 -37.36 26.91
CA VAL A 131 7.73 -37.68 25.78
C VAL A 131 6.92 -38.11 24.54
N LEU A 132 5.85 -38.90 24.73
CA LEU A 132 4.93 -39.27 23.66
C LEU A 132 4.19 -38.06 23.10
N GLN A 133 3.76 -37.14 23.97
CA GLN A 133 3.10 -35.90 23.57
C GLN A 133 4.06 -34.97 22.83
N MET A 134 5.34 -34.90 23.21
CA MET A 134 6.36 -34.14 22.48
C MET A 134 6.68 -34.75 21.11
N LEU A 135 6.78 -36.07 21.03
CA LEU A 135 6.96 -36.78 19.75
C LEU A 135 5.73 -36.60 18.85
N GLN A 136 4.53 -36.65 19.41
CA GLN A 136 3.29 -36.38 18.71
C GLN A 136 3.24 -34.95 18.19
N MET A 137 3.62 -33.96 19.01
CA MET A 137 3.66 -32.56 18.61
C MET A 137 4.67 -32.31 17.48
N MET A 138 5.84 -32.96 17.51
CA MET A 138 6.82 -32.86 16.41
C MET A 138 6.34 -33.54 15.12
N MET A 139 5.60 -34.64 15.22
CA MET A 139 4.99 -35.28 14.04
C MET A 139 3.87 -34.42 13.47
N GLU A 140 3.03 -33.84 14.33
CA GLU A 140 1.93 -32.96 13.95
C GLU A 140 2.45 -31.65 13.31
N ASP A 141 3.54 -31.08 13.84
CA ASP A 141 4.19 -29.90 13.25
C ASP A 141 4.76 -30.20 11.84
N ARG A 142 5.40 -31.37 11.68
CA ARG A 142 5.89 -31.81 10.35
C ARG A 142 4.76 -32.14 9.38
N GLU A 143 3.64 -32.66 9.88
CA GLU A 143 2.45 -32.92 9.06
C GLU A 143 1.75 -31.63 8.66
N ALA A 144 1.66 -30.65 9.57
CA ALA A 144 1.13 -29.32 9.30
C ALA A 144 1.98 -28.59 8.24
N GLU A 145 3.31 -28.61 8.36
CA GLU A 145 4.21 -28.03 7.36
C GLU A 145 4.02 -28.67 5.97
N ARG A 146 3.86 -30.00 5.92
CA ARG A 146 3.57 -30.71 4.66
C ARG A 146 2.20 -30.35 4.10
N ALA A 147 1.18 -30.24 4.94
CA ALA A 147 -0.19 -29.92 4.53
C ALA A 147 -0.29 -28.47 4.01
N GLU A 148 0.32 -27.52 4.70
CA GLU A 148 0.38 -26.11 4.28
C GLU A 148 1.11 -25.98 2.93
N ARG A 149 2.23 -26.71 2.77
CA ARG A 149 2.96 -26.76 1.50
C ARG A 149 2.11 -27.34 0.36
N GLN A 150 1.41 -28.44 0.61
CA GLN A 150 0.53 -29.07 -0.37
C GLN A 150 -0.60 -28.12 -0.79
N ALA A 151 -1.19 -27.40 0.17
CA ALA A 151 -2.23 -26.40 -0.08
C ALA A 151 -1.70 -25.22 -0.91
N ASN A 152 -0.48 -24.75 -0.62
CA ASN A 152 0.17 -23.68 -1.38
C ASN A 152 0.41 -24.10 -2.85
N ILE A 153 0.96 -25.30 -3.08
CA ILE A 153 1.18 -25.84 -4.43
C ILE A 153 -0.16 -25.99 -5.19
N ALA A 154 -1.22 -26.45 -4.52
CA ALA A 154 -2.54 -26.57 -5.12
C ALA A 154 -3.14 -25.21 -5.50
N ALA A 155 -2.98 -24.19 -4.65
CA ALA A 155 -3.43 -22.82 -4.95
C ALA A 155 -2.66 -22.21 -6.14
N LEU A 156 -1.34 -22.44 -6.22
CA LEU A 156 -0.51 -21.98 -7.32
C LEU A 156 -0.92 -22.64 -8.66
N GLN A 157 -1.28 -23.93 -8.64
CA GLN A 157 -1.81 -24.62 -9.81
C GLN A 157 -3.19 -24.11 -10.26
N GLN A 158 -4.04 -23.67 -9.32
CA GLN A 158 -5.34 -23.08 -9.68
C GLN A 158 -5.18 -21.71 -10.36
N LEU A 159 -4.26 -20.87 -9.88
CA LEU A 159 -3.92 -19.60 -10.54
C LEU A 159 -3.35 -19.80 -11.95
N ALA A 160 -2.55 -20.85 -12.15
CA ALA A 160 -2.04 -21.21 -13.47
C ALA A 160 -3.14 -21.67 -14.45
N GLN A 161 -4.19 -22.34 -13.95
CA GLN A 161 -5.32 -22.81 -14.77
C GLN A 161 -6.34 -21.70 -15.08
N ASN A 162 -6.65 -20.83 -14.12
CA ASN A 162 -7.60 -19.72 -14.33
C ASN A 162 -7.13 -18.71 -15.38
N ASN A 163 -5.81 -18.60 -15.63
CA ASN A 163 -5.24 -17.74 -16.66
C ASN A 163 -5.24 -18.34 -18.08
N GLN A 164 -5.70 -19.57 -18.30
CA GLN A 164 -5.72 -20.20 -19.64
C GLN A 164 -7.05 -20.01 -20.41
N GLY A 165 -8.07 -19.39 -19.81
CA GLY A 165 -9.43 -19.37 -20.35
C GLY A 165 -9.83 -18.22 -21.27
N HIS A 166 -8.99 -17.19 -21.48
CA HIS A 166 -9.37 -16.03 -22.29
C HIS A 166 -8.48 -15.92 -23.53
N GLY A 167 -9.02 -16.39 -24.66
CA GLY A 167 -8.41 -16.23 -25.96
C GLY A 167 -8.39 -14.76 -26.39
N ASN A 168 -7.19 -14.22 -26.60
CA ASN A 168 -6.82 -13.47 -27.81
C ASN A 168 -5.29 -13.23 -27.77
N HIS A 169 -4.70 -13.07 -28.95
CA HIS A 169 -3.28 -12.89 -29.23
C HIS A 169 -2.46 -12.04 -28.23
N ASP A 170 -1.17 -12.41 -28.08
CA ASP A 170 -0.07 -11.62 -27.49
C ASP A 170 0.15 -11.60 -25.96
N HIS A 171 -0.22 -12.67 -25.23
CA HIS A 171 0.16 -12.79 -23.81
C HIS A 171 1.40 -13.68 -23.61
N PRO A 172 2.54 -13.14 -23.11
CA PRO A 172 3.66 -13.96 -22.67
C PRO A 172 3.14 -14.84 -21.53
N GLY A 173 3.25 -16.15 -21.69
CA GLY A 173 2.52 -17.13 -20.89
C GLY A 173 2.60 -16.89 -19.38
N SER A 174 1.45 -17.05 -18.70
CA SER A 174 1.21 -17.13 -17.24
C SER A 174 2.13 -16.27 -16.36
N LYS A 175 1.59 -15.33 -15.58
CA LYS A 175 2.34 -14.53 -14.58
C LYS A 175 3.34 -15.39 -13.76
N LEU A 176 2.97 -16.64 -13.45
CA LEU A 176 3.85 -17.64 -12.81
C LEU A 176 5.06 -18.04 -13.66
N LYS A 177 4.89 -18.23 -14.97
CA LYS A 177 5.97 -18.55 -15.90
C LYS A 177 6.89 -17.35 -16.13
N ASN A 178 6.35 -16.13 -16.19
CA ASN A 178 7.17 -14.91 -16.22
C ASN A 178 8.01 -14.77 -14.94
N PHE A 179 7.43 -15.10 -13.78
CA PHE A 179 8.15 -15.15 -12.51
C PHE A 179 9.18 -16.29 -12.45
N GLN A 180 8.87 -17.49 -12.94
CA GLN A 180 9.86 -18.58 -13.03
C GLN A 180 11.04 -18.23 -13.95
N ASN A 181 10.80 -17.42 -15.00
CA ASN A 181 11.86 -16.96 -15.91
C ASN A 181 12.83 -15.95 -15.26
N THR A 182 12.48 -15.31 -14.13
CA THR A 182 13.42 -14.46 -13.39
C THR A 182 14.36 -15.26 -12.50
N ASN A 183 14.30 -16.60 -12.54
CA ASN A 183 15.09 -17.52 -11.74
C ASN A 183 15.10 -17.17 -10.23
N PRO A 184 13.94 -17.11 -9.58
CA PRO A 184 13.83 -16.71 -8.18
C PRO A 184 14.62 -17.63 -7.24
N PRO A 185 15.35 -17.08 -6.25
CA PRO A 185 16.16 -17.86 -5.32
C PRO A 185 15.26 -18.64 -4.35
N VAL A 186 15.70 -19.84 -3.96
CA VAL A 186 15.08 -20.62 -2.89
C VAL A 186 15.70 -20.22 -1.56
N PHE A 187 14.87 -19.95 -0.55
CA PHE A 187 15.34 -19.70 0.80
C PHE A 187 15.38 -20.99 1.61
N SER A 188 16.54 -21.42 2.07
CA SER A 188 16.67 -22.46 3.09
C SER A 188 16.94 -21.82 4.45
N LYS A 189 16.71 -22.53 5.57
CA LYS A 189 17.05 -22.03 6.91
C LYS A 189 18.49 -21.48 6.92
N THR A 190 18.65 -20.18 7.17
CA THR A 190 19.94 -19.51 7.37
C THR A 190 20.08 -19.12 8.84
N GLU A 191 21.29 -19.23 9.40
CA GLU A 191 21.60 -18.74 10.75
C GLU A 191 22.03 -17.26 10.75
N GLU A 192 22.36 -16.71 9.57
CA GLU A 192 22.73 -15.31 9.39
C GLU A 192 21.51 -14.45 8.98
N PRO A 193 21.16 -13.41 9.76
CA PRO A 193 20.05 -12.51 9.45
C PRO A 193 20.21 -11.73 8.13
N LEU A 194 21.45 -11.46 7.72
CA LEU A 194 21.75 -10.70 6.49
C LEU A 194 21.33 -11.46 5.23
N ASP A 195 21.50 -12.79 5.21
CA ASP A 195 21.10 -13.63 4.09
C ASP A 195 19.57 -13.65 3.88
N ALA A 196 18.80 -13.46 4.96
CA ALA A 196 17.34 -13.37 4.90
C ALA A 196 16.88 -12.05 4.26
N ASP A 197 17.54 -10.94 4.61
CA ASP A 197 17.25 -9.62 4.04
C ASP A 197 17.63 -9.57 2.54
N ASP A 198 18.80 -10.10 2.17
CA ASP A 198 19.25 -10.18 0.77
C ASP A 198 18.32 -11.07 -0.08
N TRP A 199 17.83 -12.17 0.49
CA TRP A 199 16.83 -13.02 -0.18
C TRP A 199 15.51 -12.28 -0.38
N LEU A 200 15.00 -11.58 0.65
CA LEU A 200 13.76 -10.81 0.55
C LEU A 200 13.85 -9.73 -0.53
N GLN A 201 14.95 -8.97 -0.55
CA GLN A 201 15.15 -7.92 -1.54
C GLN A 201 15.23 -8.48 -2.97
N THR A 202 15.92 -9.61 -3.15
CA THR A 202 16.01 -10.30 -4.44
C THR A 202 14.64 -10.82 -4.88
N MET A 203 13.86 -11.34 -3.94
CA MET A 203 12.53 -11.87 -4.21
C MET A 203 11.52 -10.77 -4.59
N GLU A 204 11.57 -9.63 -3.90
CA GLU A 204 10.72 -8.48 -4.20
C GLU A 204 10.99 -7.93 -5.61
N ASN A 205 12.25 -7.79 -5.99
CA ASN A 205 12.65 -7.38 -7.34
C ASN A 205 12.14 -8.36 -8.41
N ASN A 206 12.27 -9.68 -8.16
CA ASN A 206 11.79 -10.69 -9.10
C ASN A 206 10.26 -10.68 -9.27
N LEU A 207 9.52 -10.42 -8.18
CA LEU A 207 8.06 -10.28 -8.21
C LEU A 207 7.62 -9.02 -8.97
N GLU A 208 8.36 -7.92 -8.81
CA GLU A 208 8.12 -6.67 -9.53
C GLU A 208 8.38 -6.82 -11.03
N VAL A 209 9.52 -7.41 -11.41
CA VAL A 209 9.88 -7.69 -12.82
C VAL A 209 8.85 -8.60 -13.50
N ALA A 210 8.29 -9.56 -12.77
CA ALA A 210 7.27 -10.47 -13.28
C ALA A 210 5.85 -9.89 -13.33
N GLY A 211 5.63 -8.67 -12.81
CA GLY A 211 4.33 -8.00 -12.79
C GLY A 211 3.30 -8.71 -11.90
N VAL A 212 3.74 -9.29 -10.78
CA VAL A 212 2.86 -9.99 -9.83
C VAL A 212 2.11 -8.98 -8.96
N GLU A 213 0.78 -9.13 -8.87
CA GLU A 213 -0.07 -8.27 -8.05
C GLU A 213 0.15 -8.55 -6.55
N ASP A 214 -0.05 -7.54 -5.71
CA ASP A 214 0.23 -7.62 -4.26
C ASP A 214 -0.51 -8.79 -3.56
N GLN A 215 -1.65 -9.22 -4.10
CA GLN A 215 -2.44 -10.35 -3.57
C GLN A 215 -1.78 -11.71 -3.82
N ASP A 216 -1.02 -11.84 -4.91
CA ASP A 216 -0.38 -13.09 -5.34
C ASP A 216 1.08 -13.20 -4.87
N LYS A 217 1.72 -12.07 -4.53
CA LYS A 217 3.13 -12.00 -4.08
C LYS A 217 3.42 -12.95 -2.94
N VAL A 218 2.53 -13.01 -1.95
CA VAL A 218 2.71 -13.87 -0.76
C VAL A 218 2.69 -15.34 -1.14
N LEU A 219 1.75 -15.76 -2.00
CA LEU A 219 1.65 -17.14 -2.43
C LEU A 219 2.89 -17.55 -3.23
N PHE A 220 3.34 -16.68 -4.14
CA PHE A 220 4.51 -16.90 -4.97
C PHE A 220 5.78 -16.97 -4.11
N ALA A 221 5.99 -16.02 -3.19
CA ALA A 221 7.12 -16.04 -2.26
C ALA A 221 7.15 -17.30 -1.40
N THR A 222 5.98 -17.72 -0.91
CA THR A 222 5.86 -18.86 0.00
C THR A 222 6.25 -20.18 -0.66
N HIS A 223 6.02 -20.32 -1.96
CA HIS A 223 6.45 -21.49 -2.73
C HIS A 223 7.99 -21.67 -2.77
N TYR A 224 8.75 -20.59 -2.58
CA TYR A 224 10.22 -20.59 -2.62
C TYR A 224 10.87 -20.58 -1.22
N PHE A 225 10.07 -20.64 -0.15
CA PHE A 225 10.56 -21.06 1.15
C PHE A 225 10.81 -22.58 1.11
N ALA A 226 12.09 -22.93 1.14
CA ALA A 226 12.70 -24.26 1.25
C ALA A 226 12.11 -25.40 0.39
N GLY A 227 12.76 -25.68 -0.74
CA GLY A 227 12.89 -27.04 -1.30
C GLY A 227 14.06 -27.11 -2.30
N PRO A 228 14.96 -28.11 -2.21
CA PRO A 228 14.62 -29.53 -2.13
C PRO A 228 15.21 -30.29 -0.93
N HIS A 229 14.45 -31.29 -0.47
CA HIS A 229 14.97 -32.46 0.24
C HIS A 229 15.89 -33.22 -0.72
N VAL A 230 17.18 -33.31 -0.37
CA VAL A 230 18.15 -34.20 -1.02
C VAL A 230 17.68 -35.63 -0.82
N PRO A 231 17.46 -36.44 -1.88
CA PRO A 231 17.23 -37.87 -1.72
C PRO A 231 18.47 -38.47 -1.05
N VAL A 232 18.26 -39.12 0.08
CA VAL A 232 19.27 -39.94 0.73
C VAL A 232 19.36 -41.23 -0.09
N ASP A 233 20.46 -41.39 -0.81
CA ASP A 233 21.00 -42.70 -1.21
C ASP A 233 22.10 -43.10 -0.20
#